data_AF-A0A4Y2MNU2-F1
#
_entry.id   AF-A0A4Y2MNU2-F1
#
_cell.length_a   1.000
_cell.length_b   1.000
_cell.length_c   1.000
_cell.angle_alpha   90.00
_cell.angle_beta   90.00
_cell.angle_gamma   90.00
#
_symmetry.space_group_name_H-M   'P 1'
#
loop_
_entity.id
_entity.type
_entity.pdbx_description
1 polymer ?
#
loop_
_entity_poly.entity_id
_entity_poly.type
_entity_poly.pdbx_seq_one_letter_code
_entity_poly.pdbx_strand_id
1 'polypeptide(L)'
;MCSILSGAGSKAAKAFKNLYDMWFDTKGNKIEYLKTLENEGVDLPIMSSILRGAGSKAGKAFKDLYDLWFDAKGNKTHCVQILEKEGMNLINISSILYGSAANTTKAFKDLYDLWFDTKGNKTLYLKTLEDEGINLHNVSSIFHGAGSKAGKEFKNLYYLWFDQKGNKTQFLKILDYEGVNLVNISSILDGAGSKAAKAFKDLLDIWFDKQGNKTQHLKHFINEKDRKRSFTLLNFSSIFNGAGANVRDAFERLHNVCFNDEGERTELLDDLYRVGFRPRHLSLVLCGKGARACSTLKKLYSICFNGEGVRTELLDDMYRIGFRPRHLSRVLCGAGACAYSTLRKLHSVCSDDEEKRIQILHDFFQAGLRPSDLSNTLGAAIELS
;
A
#
# COMPACT_ATOMS: atom_id res chain seq x y z
N MET A 1 18.05 0.93 21.52
CA MET A 1 17.63 0.94 22.94
C MET A 1 17.08 2.28 23.44
N CYS A 2 17.63 3.45 23.08
CA CYS A 2 17.13 4.75 23.58
C CYS A 2 15.63 5.00 23.33
N SER A 3 15.08 4.50 22.23
CA SER A 3 13.65 4.59 21.91
C SER A 3 12.77 3.64 22.73
N ILE A 4 13.27 2.49 23.18
CA ILE A 4 12.55 1.51 24.01
C ILE A 4 12.35 2.08 25.41
N LEU A 5 13.41 2.65 25.99
CA LEU A 5 13.45 3.13 27.37
C LEU A 5 12.91 4.56 27.53
N SER A 6 12.32 5.15 26.47
CA SER A 6 11.67 6.44 26.56
C SER A 6 10.58 6.43 27.65
N GLY A 7 10.56 7.46 28.50
CA GLY A 7 9.66 7.55 29.65
C GLY A 7 10.04 6.68 30.86
N ALA A 8 11.20 6.01 30.87
CA ALA A 8 11.63 5.22 32.03
C ALA A 8 12.09 6.07 33.24
N GLY A 9 12.49 7.33 33.02
CA GLY A 9 12.93 8.25 34.08
C GLY A 9 14.07 7.67 34.93
N SER A 10 13.97 7.82 36.25
CA SER A 10 14.95 7.29 37.21
C SER A 10 15.09 5.75 37.18
N LYS A 11 14.16 5.03 36.56
CA LYS A 11 14.23 3.56 36.40
C LYS A 11 14.95 3.11 35.14
N ALA A 12 15.46 4.05 34.32
CA ALA A 12 16.09 3.73 33.03
C ALA A 12 17.26 2.75 33.15
N ALA A 13 18.18 2.94 34.11
CA ALA A 13 19.33 2.06 34.30
C ALA A 13 18.90 0.62 34.66
N LYS A 14 17.92 0.47 35.56
CA LYS A 14 17.38 -0.85 35.93
C LYS A 14 16.66 -1.50 34.75
N ALA A 15 15.88 -0.73 33.99
CA ALA A 15 15.15 -1.24 32.83
C ALA A 15 16.09 -1.66 31.69
N PHE A 16 17.16 -0.90 31.46
CA PHE A 16 18.23 -1.26 30.53
C PHE A 16 18.87 -2.57 30.96
N LYS A 17 19.32 -2.66 32.22
CA LYS A 17 19.98 -3.88 32.72
C LYS A 17 19.08 -5.10 32.58
N ASN A 18 17.82 -5.00 33.01
CA ASN A 18 16.87 -6.11 32.88
C ASN A 18 16.68 -6.57 31.44
N LEU A 19 16.59 -5.65 30.47
CA LEU A 19 16.43 -6.02 29.06
C LEU A 19 17.74 -6.55 28.46
N TYR A 20 18.88 -5.97 28.85
CA TYR A 20 20.21 -6.41 28.44
C TYR A 20 20.46 -7.85 28.89
N ASP A 21 20.21 -8.17 30.15
CA ASP A 21 20.41 -9.50 30.73
C ASP A 21 19.50 -10.57 30.08
N MET A 22 18.44 -10.15 29.36
CA MET A 22 17.58 -11.03 28.57
C MET A 22 18.02 -11.21 27.12
N TRP A 23 18.92 -10.37 26.61
CA TRP A 23 19.41 -10.42 25.24
C TRP A 23 20.86 -10.88 25.15
N PHE A 24 21.66 -10.56 26.17
CA PHE A 24 23.09 -10.73 26.20
C PHE A 24 23.56 -11.35 27.51
N ASP A 25 24.64 -12.13 27.43
CA ASP A 25 25.37 -12.57 28.61
C ASP A 25 26.29 -11.46 29.14
N THR A 26 27.02 -11.74 30.22
CA THR A 26 27.95 -10.78 30.83
C THR A 26 29.14 -10.41 29.95
N LYS A 27 29.41 -11.18 28.88
CA LYS A 27 30.46 -10.92 27.88
C LYS A 27 29.90 -10.20 26.63
N GLY A 28 28.59 -9.93 26.59
CA GLY A 28 27.92 -9.31 25.46
C GLY A 28 27.54 -10.27 24.34
N ASN A 29 27.62 -11.58 24.53
CA ASN A 29 27.16 -12.55 23.53
C ASN A 29 25.65 -12.71 23.59
N LYS A 30 25.02 -12.86 22.43
CA LYS A 30 23.56 -13.11 22.34
C LYS A 30 23.20 -14.41 23.07
N ILE A 31 22.19 -14.36 23.91
CA ILE A 31 21.65 -15.54 24.58
C ILE A 31 20.49 -16.16 23.77
N GLU A 32 19.96 -17.28 24.27
CA GLU A 32 18.97 -18.12 23.57
C GLU A 32 17.75 -17.33 23.10
N TYR A 33 17.18 -16.44 23.93
CA TYR A 33 16.02 -15.63 23.53
C TYR A 33 16.21 -14.89 22.21
N LEU A 34 17.36 -14.21 22.04
CA LEU A 34 17.62 -13.41 20.85
C LEU A 34 17.99 -14.31 19.66
N LYS A 35 18.72 -15.41 19.89
CA LYS A 35 19.03 -16.40 18.84
C LYS A 35 17.76 -17.02 18.26
N THR A 36 16.81 -17.41 19.12
CA THR A 36 15.52 -17.97 18.69
C THR A 36 14.73 -16.98 17.84
N LEU A 37 14.65 -15.72 18.27
CA LEU A 37 13.97 -14.67 17.49
C LEU A 37 14.62 -14.43 16.13
N GLU A 38 15.95 -14.37 16.08
CA GLU A 38 16.70 -14.17 14.83
C GLU A 38 16.53 -15.33 13.85
N ASN A 39 16.44 -16.57 14.34
CA ASN A 39 16.13 -17.74 13.51
C ASN A 39 14.73 -17.66 12.86
N GLU A 40 13.80 -16.92 13.49
CA GLU A 40 12.46 -16.63 12.95
C GLU A 40 12.39 -15.29 12.20
N GLY A 41 13.53 -14.67 11.91
CA GLY A 41 13.63 -13.41 11.17
C GLY A 41 13.22 -12.17 11.98
N VAL A 42 13.04 -12.29 13.30
CA VAL A 42 12.76 -11.18 14.20
C VAL A 42 14.05 -10.71 14.84
N ASP A 43 14.72 -9.77 14.19
CA ASP A 43 15.97 -9.21 14.70
C ASP A 43 15.76 -8.15 15.81
N LEU A 44 16.87 -7.68 16.35
CA LEU A 44 16.88 -6.66 17.40
C LEU A 44 16.20 -5.33 16.95
N PRO A 45 16.42 -4.81 15.72
CA PRO A 45 15.63 -3.70 15.17
C PRO A 45 14.11 -3.90 15.20
N ILE A 46 13.61 -5.06 14.76
CA ILE A 46 12.18 -5.37 14.77
C ILE A 46 11.66 -5.41 16.21
N MET A 47 12.34 -6.13 17.10
CA MET A 47 11.93 -6.20 18.51
C MET A 47 11.98 -4.83 19.20
N SER A 48 12.99 -4.01 18.86
CA SER A 48 13.10 -2.63 19.34
C SER A 48 11.95 -1.75 18.88
N SER A 49 11.43 -2.03 17.68
CA SER A 49 10.31 -1.29 17.09
C SER A 49 8.99 -1.65 17.75
N ILE A 50 8.78 -2.93 18.10
CA ILE A 50 7.63 -3.39 18.90
C ILE A 50 7.66 -2.74 20.29
N LEU A 51 8.80 -2.77 20.97
CA LEU A 51 8.96 -2.29 22.35
C LEU A 51 9.19 -0.77 22.48
N ARG A 52 9.09 -0.01 21.38
CA ARG A 52 9.31 1.44 21.35
C ARG A 52 8.41 2.15 22.36
N GLY A 53 9.00 2.81 23.36
CA GLY A 53 8.28 3.51 24.42
C GLY A 53 7.75 2.63 25.56
N ALA A 54 8.21 1.38 25.70
CA ALA A 54 7.84 0.51 26.82
C ALA A 54 8.40 1.02 28.17
N GLY A 55 9.46 1.83 28.14
CA GLY A 55 10.05 2.47 29.31
C GLY A 55 10.50 1.45 30.35
N SER A 56 10.11 1.68 31.61
CA SER A 56 10.46 0.79 32.72
C SER A 56 9.84 -0.62 32.64
N LYS A 57 8.87 -0.84 31.74
CA LYS A 57 8.20 -2.13 31.54
C LYS A 57 8.81 -2.98 30.42
N ALA A 58 9.87 -2.51 29.75
CA ALA A 58 10.43 -3.14 28.56
C ALA A 58 10.79 -4.63 28.75
N GLY A 59 11.52 -4.98 29.82
CA GLY A 59 11.91 -6.38 30.08
C GLY A 59 10.70 -7.30 30.29
N LYS A 60 9.68 -6.84 31.04
CA LYS A 60 8.43 -7.61 31.23
C LYS A 60 7.68 -7.77 29.91
N ALA A 61 7.53 -6.70 29.14
CA ALA A 61 6.83 -6.74 27.85
C ALA A 61 7.53 -7.66 26.83
N PHE A 62 8.86 -7.62 26.79
CA PHE A 62 9.65 -8.56 26.00
C PHE A 62 9.41 -10.00 26.44
N LYS A 63 9.56 -10.30 27.74
CA LYS A 63 9.39 -11.65 28.27
C LYS A 63 8.00 -12.21 28.01
N ASP A 64 6.96 -11.43 28.33
CA ASP A 64 5.57 -11.83 28.14
C ASP A 64 5.25 -12.09 26.66
N LEU A 65 5.85 -11.34 25.72
CA LEU A 65 5.68 -11.58 24.29
C LEU A 65 6.45 -12.80 23.82
N TYR A 66 7.70 -12.96 24.29
CA TYR A 66 8.51 -14.12 23.97
C TYR A 66 7.79 -15.40 24.43
N ASP A 67 7.26 -15.42 25.65
CA ASP A 67 6.56 -16.59 26.21
C ASP A 67 5.21 -16.86 25.53
N LEU A 68 4.67 -15.90 24.78
CA LEU A 68 3.56 -16.15 23.88
C LEU A 68 3.99 -16.83 22.59
N TRP A 69 5.17 -16.49 22.06
CA TRP A 69 5.65 -17.04 20.79
C TRP A 69 6.41 -18.35 20.95
N PHE A 70 7.12 -18.52 22.06
CA PHE A 70 8.02 -19.62 22.31
C PHE A 70 7.87 -20.18 23.72
N ASP A 71 8.10 -21.48 23.86
CA ASP A 71 8.23 -22.12 25.16
C ASP A 71 9.63 -21.85 25.79
N ALA A 72 9.85 -22.39 26.99
CA ALA A 72 11.11 -22.23 27.71
C ALA A 72 12.34 -22.85 27.01
N LYS A 73 12.13 -23.74 26.04
CA LYS A 73 13.19 -24.36 25.21
C LYS A 73 13.34 -23.67 23.84
N GLY A 74 12.62 -22.57 23.61
CA GLY A 74 12.62 -21.86 22.34
C GLY A 74 11.76 -22.50 21.24
N ASN A 75 10.93 -23.50 21.54
CA ASN A 75 10.03 -24.05 20.53
C ASN A 75 8.81 -23.15 20.34
N LYS A 76 8.35 -23.01 19.10
CA LYS A 76 7.12 -22.28 18.76
C LYS A 76 5.93 -22.80 19.56
N THR A 77 5.18 -21.91 20.18
CA THR A 77 3.92 -22.24 20.83
C THR A 77 2.85 -22.59 19.79
N HIS A 78 1.72 -23.14 20.28
CA HIS A 78 0.59 -23.50 19.44
C HIS A 78 0.05 -22.31 18.62
N CYS A 79 0.01 -21.10 19.19
CA CYS A 79 -0.52 -19.93 18.48
C CYS A 79 0.36 -19.52 17.29
N VAL A 80 1.68 -19.61 17.41
CA VAL A 80 2.61 -19.34 16.29
C VAL A 80 2.46 -20.40 15.20
N GLN A 81 2.37 -21.68 15.58
CA GLN A 81 2.17 -22.78 14.64
C GLN A 81 0.86 -22.62 13.84
N ILE A 82 -0.20 -22.10 14.45
CA ILE A 82 -1.47 -21.82 13.75
C ILE A 82 -1.31 -20.67 12.76
N LEU A 83 -0.67 -19.57 13.17
CA LEU A 83 -0.41 -18.43 12.29
C LEU A 83 0.40 -18.85 11.05
N GLU A 84 1.40 -19.71 11.22
CA GLU A 84 2.22 -20.23 10.11
C GLU A 84 1.42 -21.11 9.15
N LYS A 85 0.51 -21.94 9.66
CA LYS A 85 -0.42 -22.71 8.82
C LYS A 85 -1.33 -21.81 7.97
N GLU A 86 -1.66 -20.62 8.48
CA GLU A 86 -2.43 -19.60 7.77
C GLU A 86 -1.57 -18.61 6.97
N GLY A 87 -0.30 -18.96 6.70
CA GLY A 87 0.59 -18.20 5.84
C GLY A 87 1.19 -16.93 6.47
N MET A 88 1.12 -16.79 7.79
CA MET A 88 1.72 -15.68 8.53
C MET A 88 3.02 -16.10 9.20
N ASN A 89 4.02 -15.21 9.21
CA ASN A 89 5.22 -15.39 10.02
C ASN A 89 5.32 -14.31 11.10
N LEU A 90 6.32 -14.43 11.97
CA LEU A 90 6.53 -13.47 13.05
C LEU A 90 6.90 -12.06 12.54
N ILE A 91 7.47 -11.92 11.34
CA ILE A 91 7.75 -10.61 10.73
C ILE A 91 6.43 -9.89 10.42
N ASN A 92 5.45 -10.58 9.84
CA ASN A 92 4.12 -10.02 9.56
C ASN A 92 3.45 -9.53 10.85
N ILE A 93 3.43 -10.38 11.89
CA ILE A 93 2.84 -10.03 13.20
C ILE A 93 3.60 -8.86 13.84
N SER A 94 4.92 -8.87 13.79
CA SER A 94 5.77 -7.81 14.35
C SER A 94 5.50 -6.46 13.69
N SER A 95 5.21 -6.46 12.38
CA SER A 95 4.86 -5.27 11.63
C SER A 95 3.55 -4.63 12.13
N ILE A 96 2.56 -5.46 12.52
CA ILE A 96 1.30 -5.00 13.12
C ILE A 96 1.55 -4.48 14.53
N LEU A 97 2.37 -5.19 15.32
CA LEU A 97 2.69 -4.85 16.72
C LEU A 97 3.68 -3.70 16.88
N TYR A 98 4.15 -3.09 15.79
CA TYR A 98 5.05 -1.94 15.81
C TYR A 98 4.52 -0.83 16.75
N GLY A 99 5.36 -0.39 17.69
CA GLY A 99 5.01 0.65 18.66
C GLY A 99 3.93 0.26 19.69
N SER A 100 3.64 -1.04 19.85
CA SER A 100 2.72 -1.51 20.91
C SER A 100 3.29 -1.39 22.32
N ALA A 101 4.61 -1.26 22.45
CA ALA A 101 5.32 -0.95 23.67
C ALA A 101 4.99 -1.95 24.80
N ALA A 102 4.69 -1.45 25.99
CA ALA A 102 4.32 -2.26 27.15
C ALA A 102 3.00 -3.06 26.97
N ASN A 103 2.21 -2.77 25.93
CA ASN A 103 0.93 -3.42 25.65
C ASN A 103 1.03 -4.50 24.56
N THR A 104 2.23 -4.85 24.10
CA THR A 104 2.45 -5.77 22.97
C THR A 104 1.77 -7.14 23.14
N THR A 105 1.90 -7.76 24.31
CA THR A 105 1.26 -9.04 24.66
C THR A 105 -0.26 -8.96 24.56
N LYS A 106 -0.85 -7.86 25.05
CA LYS A 106 -2.30 -7.65 24.97
C LYS A 106 -2.73 -7.47 23.51
N ALA A 107 -1.99 -6.66 22.75
CA ALA A 107 -2.29 -6.39 21.35
C ALA A 107 -2.24 -7.66 20.49
N PHE A 108 -1.25 -8.54 20.72
CA PHE A 108 -1.16 -9.85 20.09
C PHE A 108 -2.39 -10.71 20.43
N LYS A 109 -2.73 -10.85 21.71
CA LYS A 109 -3.88 -11.65 22.16
C LYS A 109 -5.19 -11.13 21.60
N ASP A 110 -5.43 -9.82 21.69
CA ASP A 110 -6.65 -9.20 21.17
C ASP A 110 -6.85 -9.49 19.67
N LEU A 111 -5.77 -9.51 18.87
CA LEU A 111 -5.84 -9.88 17.45
C LEU A 111 -6.03 -11.39 17.26
N TYR A 112 -5.24 -12.19 17.97
CA TYR A 112 -5.31 -13.64 17.86
C TYR A 112 -6.71 -14.15 18.19
N ASP A 113 -7.32 -13.67 19.28
CA ASP A 113 -8.68 -14.06 19.71
C ASP A 113 -9.77 -13.56 18.75
N LEU A 114 -9.48 -12.59 17.89
CA LEU A 114 -10.39 -12.19 16.80
C LEU A 114 -10.28 -13.14 15.62
N TRP A 115 -9.11 -13.72 15.33
CA TRP A 115 -8.90 -14.60 14.19
C TRP A 115 -9.14 -16.07 14.52
N PHE A 116 -8.78 -16.51 15.72
CA PHE A 116 -8.82 -17.89 16.17
C PHE A 116 -9.50 -18.03 17.53
N ASP A 117 -10.16 -19.16 17.74
CA ASP A 117 -10.61 -19.58 19.06
C ASP A 117 -9.47 -20.19 19.89
N THR A 118 -9.78 -20.59 21.13
CA THR A 118 -8.79 -21.19 22.04
C THR A 118 -8.22 -22.53 21.58
N LYS A 119 -8.86 -23.20 20.62
CA LYS A 119 -8.39 -24.45 19.99
C LYS A 119 -7.66 -24.19 18.68
N GLY A 120 -7.59 -22.93 18.23
CA GLY A 120 -6.98 -22.56 16.96
C GLY A 120 -7.91 -22.62 15.76
N ASN A 121 -9.21 -22.81 15.95
CA ASN A 121 -10.14 -22.78 14.82
C ASN A 121 -10.41 -21.34 14.41
N LYS A 122 -10.54 -21.09 13.10
CA LYS A 122 -10.93 -19.78 12.57
C LYS A 122 -12.28 -19.34 13.14
N THR A 123 -12.33 -18.12 13.64
CA THR A 123 -13.59 -17.49 14.08
C THR A 123 -14.44 -17.09 12.86
N LEU A 124 -15.66 -16.60 13.11
CA LEU A 124 -16.49 -15.99 12.08
C LEU A 124 -15.78 -14.82 11.36
N TYR A 125 -14.97 -14.03 12.08
CA TYR A 125 -14.30 -12.87 11.49
C TYR A 125 -13.35 -13.29 10.36
N LEU A 126 -12.49 -14.28 10.62
CA LEU A 126 -11.51 -14.72 9.64
C LEU A 126 -12.17 -15.49 8.48
N LYS A 127 -13.14 -16.36 8.77
CA LYS A 127 -13.90 -17.09 7.73
C LYS A 127 -14.59 -16.13 6.75
N THR A 128 -15.27 -15.12 7.28
CA THR A 128 -15.99 -14.13 6.45
C THR A 128 -15.03 -13.32 5.57
N LEU A 129 -13.83 -13.00 6.08
CA LEU A 129 -12.80 -12.33 5.29
C LEU A 129 -12.28 -13.23 4.16
N GLU A 130 -12.02 -14.50 4.45
CA GLU A 130 -11.52 -15.47 3.47
C GLU A 130 -12.52 -15.76 2.36
N ASP A 131 -13.82 -15.83 2.70
CA ASP A 131 -14.91 -15.97 1.71
C ASP A 131 -14.95 -14.79 0.72
N GLU A 132 -14.44 -13.62 1.13
CA GLU A 132 -14.30 -12.41 0.31
C GLU A 132 -12.90 -12.23 -0.30
N GLY A 133 -12.05 -13.26 -0.22
CA GLY A 133 -10.70 -13.26 -0.77
C GLY A 133 -9.68 -12.45 0.04
N ILE A 134 -10.00 -12.09 1.29
CA ILE A 134 -9.10 -11.40 2.21
C ILE A 134 -8.43 -12.41 3.14
N ASN A 135 -7.11 -12.55 3.01
CA ASN A 135 -6.30 -13.39 3.88
C ASN A 135 -5.56 -12.57 4.95
N LEU A 136 -4.85 -13.25 5.85
CA LEU A 136 -4.11 -12.59 6.92
C LEU A 136 -2.94 -11.73 6.42
N HIS A 137 -2.40 -11.98 5.22
CA HIS A 137 -1.40 -11.11 4.61
C HIS A 137 -2.00 -9.73 4.27
N ASN A 138 -3.19 -9.71 3.65
CA ASN A 138 -3.92 -8.45 3.40
C ASN A 138 -4.21 -7.70 4.71
N VAL A 139 -4.64 -8.42 5.74
CA VAL A 139 -4.89 -7.83 7.07
C VAL A 139 -3.60 -7.26 7.67
N SER A 140 -2.47 -7.96 7.54
CA SER A 140 -1.17 -7.50 8.02
C SER A 140 -0.71 -6.22 7.32
N SER A 141 -0.90 -6.14 6.01
CA SER A 141 -0.64 -4.94 5.20
C SER A 141 -1.47 -3.74 5.69
N ILE A 142 -2.79 -3.91 5.83
CA ILE A 142 -3.68 -2.84 6.32
C ILE A 142 -3.25 -2.36 7.72
N PHE A 143 -2.97 -3.29 8.64
CA PHE A 143 -2.70 -2.98 10.04
C PHE A 143 -1.23 -2.80 10.37
N HIS A 144 -0.35 -2.68 9.37
CA HIS A 144 1.03 -2.30 9.58
C HIS A 144 1.13 -1.04 10.46
N GLY A 145 1.91 -1.09 11.54
CA GLY A 145 2.05 0.06 12.44
C GLY A 145 0.87 0.32 13.38
N ALA A 146 -0.15 -0.55 13.46
CA ALA A 146 -1.31 -0.32 14.32
C ALA A 146 -0.99 -0.43 15.82
N GLY A 147 0.03 -1.20 16.18
CA GLY A 147 0.55 -1.37 17.53
C GLY A 147 -0.53 -1.83 18.50
N SER A 148 -0.63 -1.13 19.64
CA SER A 148 -1.57 -1.50 20.71
C SER A 148 -3.06 -1.33 20.36
N LYS A 149 -3.38 -0.70 19.23
CA LYS A 149 -4.76 -0.48 18.77
C LYS A 149 -5.23 -1.53 17.77
N ALA A 150 -4.37 -2.45 17.35
CA ALA A 150 -4.63 -3.33 16.21
C ALA A 150 -5.93 -4.14 16.35
N GLY A 151 -6.16 -4.84 17.47
CA GLY A 151 -7.39 -5.63 17.66
C GLY A 151 -8.67 -4.76 17.65
N LYS A 152 -8.64 -3.58 18.28
CA LYS A 152 -9.76 -2.65 18.26
C LYS A 152 -10.07 -2.16 16.85
N GLU A 153 -9.04 -1.74 16.10
CA GLU A 153 -9.23 -1.18 14.76
C GLU A 153 -9.55 -2.25 13.72
N PHE A 154 -9.04 -3.47 13.87
CA PHE A 154 -9.51 -4.64 13.10
C PHE A 154 -11.02 -4.82 13.28
N LYS A 155 -11.48 -4.86 14.52
CA LYS A 155 -12.90 -5.03 14.83
C LYS A 155 -13.76 -3.88 14.29
N ASN A 156 -13.29 -2.64 14.41
CA ASN A 156 -13.97 -1.47 13.85
C ASN A 156 -14.09 -1.57 12.33
N LEU A 157 -12.98 -1.88 11.62
CA LEU A 157 -12.98 -2.02 10.17
C LEU A 157 -13.88 -3.16 9.72
N TYR A 158 -13.80 -4.31 10.41
CA TYR A 158 -14.68 -5.45 10.15
C TYR A 158 -16.15 -5.03 10.21
N TYR A 159 -16.57 -4.26 11.22
CA TYR A 159 -17.97 -3.82 11.32
C TYR A 159 -18.39 -2.74 10.32
N LEU A 160 -17.45 -2.12 9.60
CA LEU A 160 -17.77 -1.30 8.44
C LEU A 160 -18.01 -2.17 7.20
N TRP A 161 -17.39 -3.34 7.14
CA TRP A 161 -17.52 -4.30 6.04
C TRP A 161 -18.69 -5.26 6.23
N PHE A 162 -18.88 -5.79 7.43
CA PHE A 162 -19.85 -6.83 7.73
C PHE A 162 -20.65 -6.53 8.99
N ASP A 163 -21.86 -7.08 9.07
CA ASP A 163 -22.64 -7.09 10.31
C ASP A 163 -22.14 -8.17 11.29
N GLN A 164 -22.80 -8.29 12.45
CA GLN A 164 -22.45 -9.29 13.47
C GLN A 164 -22.60 -10.75 13.02
N LYS A 165 -23.37 -11.00 11.96
CA LYS A 165 -23.59 -12.33 11.39
C LYS A 165 -22.64 -12.61 10.21
N GLY A 166 -21.80 -11.65 9.82
CA GLY A 166 -20.90 -11.76 8.68
C GLY A 166 -21.52 -11.33 7.34
N ASN A 167 -22.70 -10.72 7.32
CA ASN A 167 -23.30 -10.25 6.07
C ASN A 167 -22.69 -8.90 5.65
N LYS A 168 -22.43 -8.71 4.36
CA LYS A 168 -21.98 -7.42 3.80
C LYS A 168 -22.89 -6.27 4.20
N THR A 169 -22.28 -5.17 4.63
CA THR A 169 -22.97 -3.89 4.81
C THR A 169 -23.41 -3.31 3.47
N GLN A 170 -24.30 -2.31 3.51
CA GLN A 170 -24.76 -1.59 2.31
C GLN A 170 -23.61 -0.98 1.49
N PHE A 171 -22.55 -0.50 2.16
CA PHE A 171 -21.41 0.13 1.49
C PHE A 171 -20.60 -0.87 0.66
N LEU A 172 -20.38 -2.09 1.18
CA LEU A 172 -19.74 -3.12 0.38
C LEU A 172 -20.59 -3.54 -0.81
N LYS A 173 -21.91 -3.64 -0.65
CA LYS A 173 -22.81 -3.95 -1.78
C LYS A 173 -22.74 -2.90 -2.88
N ILE A 174 -22.62 -1.62 -2.52
CA ILE A 174 -22.43 -0.52 -3.48
C ILE A 174 -21.08 -0.67 -4.19
N LEU A 175 -20.00 -0.93 -3.46
CA LEU A 175 -18.67 -1.11 -4.05
C LEU A 175 -18.64 -2.31 -5.02
N ASP A 176 -19.25 -3.44 -4.63
CA ASP A 176 -19.36 -4.62 -5.49
C ASP A 176 -20.13 -4.32 -6.78
N TYR A 177 -21.25 -3.58 -6.69
CA TYR A 177 -22.02 -3.14 -7.86
C TYR A 177 -21.18 -2.26 -8.80
N GLU A 178 -20.30 -1.44 -8.25
CA GLU A 178 -19.36 -0.59 -8.99
C GLU A 178 -18.08 -1.34 -9.45
N GLY A 179 -17.99 -2.66 -9.20
CA GLY A 179 -16.88 -3.50 -9.61
C GLY A 179 -15.60 -3.35 -8.78
N VAL A 180 -15.72 -2.86 -7.55
CA VAL A 180 -14.61 -2.74 -6.58
C VAL A 180 -14.84 -3.71 -5.43
N ASN A 181 -14.02 -4.76 -5.36
CA ASN A 181 -14.12 -5.77 -4.30
C ASN A 181 -13.25 -5.43 -3.08
N LEU A 182 -13.33 -6.25 -2.03
CA LEU A 182 -12.55 -6.04 -0.82
C LEU A 182 -11.03 -6.16 -1.05
N VAL A 183 -10.57 -6.98 -2.00
CA VAL A 183 -9.13 -7.05 -2.34
C VAL A 183 -8.65 -5.68 -2.82
N ASN A 184 -9.41 -5.02 -3.69
CA ASN A 184 -9.11 -3.67 -4.16
C ASN A 184 -9.08 -2.65 -3.00
N ILE A 185 -10.06 -2.71 -2.09
CA ILE A 185 -10.11 -1.83 -0.91
C ILE A 185 -8.93 -2.11 0.02
N SER A 186 -8.55 -3.37 0.23
CA SER A 186 -7.43 -3.75 1.09
C SER A 186 -6.11 -3.16 0.59
N SER A 187 -5.90 -3.14 -0.73
CA SER A 187 -4.75 -2.50 -1.36
C SER A 187 -4.75 -0.99 -1.15
N ILE A 188 -5.90 -0.32 -1.25
CA ILE A 188 -5.99 1.12 -0.94
C ILE A 188 -5.63 1.41 0.51
N LEU A 189 -6.09 0.56 1.44
CA LEU A 189 -5.89 0.71 2.88
C LEU A 189 -4.54 0.19 3.38
N ASP A 190 -3.67 -0.32 2.52
CA ASP A 190 -2.34 -0.79 2.88
C ASP A 190 -1.57 0.31 3.65
N GLY A 191 -0.99 -0.07 4.79
CA GLY A 191 -0.29 0.85 5.69
C GLY A 191 -1.16 1.84 6.46
N ALA A 192 -2.49 1.69 6.49
CA ALA A 192 -3.35 2.59 7.26
C ALA A 192 -3.19 2.43 8.79
N GLY A 193 -2.76 1.26 9.25
CA GLY A 193 -2.47 0.94 10.64
C GLY A 193 -3.67 1.21 11.56
N SER A 194 -3.44 1.96 12.64
CA SER A 194 -4.50 2.29 13.59
C SER A 194 -5.54 3.29 13.07
N LYS A 195 -5.47 3.68 11.79
CA LYS A 195 -6.45 4.56 11.13
C LYS A 195 -7.26 3.84 10.05
N ALA A 196 -7.11 2.53 9.88
CA ALA A 196 -7.75 1.78 8.80
C ALA A 196 -9.27 1.98 8.71
N ALA A 197 -9.99 1.87 9.83
CA ALA A 197 -11.44 2.10 9.87
C ALA A 197 -11.82 3.54 9.48
N LYS A 198 -11.06 4.54 9.97
CA LYS A 198 -11.26 5.94 9.59
C LYS A 198 -10.98 6.15 8.09
N ALA A 199 -9.90 5.59 7.57
CA ALA A 199 -9.50 5.72 6.18
C ALA A 199 -10.54 5.11 5.22
N PHE A 200 -11.07 3.94 5.56
CA PHE A 200 -12.17 3.34 4.80
C PHE A 200 -13.42 4.22 4.82
N LYS A 201 -13.79 4.75 5.98
CA LYS A 201 -14.93 5.67 6.08
C LYS A 201 -14.71 6.95 5.28
N ASP A 202 -13.54 7.57 5.40
CA ASP A 202 -13.18 8.77 4.66
C ASP A 202 -13.22 8.53 3.14
N LEU A 203 -12.82 7.34 2.67
CA LEU A 203 -12.93 6.92 1.26
C LEU A 203 -14.39 6.81 0.82
N LEU A 204 -15.25 6.20 1.64
CA LEU A 204 -16.68 6.10 1.34
C LEU A 204 -17.34 7.47 1.32
N ASP A 205 -17.05 8.32 2.32
CA ASP A 205 -17.66 9.64 2.45
C ASP A 205 -17.27 10.59 1.29
N ILE A 206 -16.09 10.40 0.68
CA ILE A 206 -15.70 11.17 -0.52
C ILE A 206 -16.27 10.59 -1.81
N TRP A 207 -16.54 9.29 -1.88
CA TRP A 207 -17.13 8.66 -3.07
C TRP A 207 -18.65 8.71 -3.10
N PHE A 208 -19.29 8.53 -1.95
CA PHE A 208 -20.73 8.38 -1.82
C PHE A 208 -21.31 9.29 -0.73
N ASP A 209 -22.53 9.77 -0.94
CA ASP A 209 -23.33 10.43 0.09
C ASP A 209 -23.97 9.40 1.05
N LYS A 210 -24.74 9.90 2.03
CA LYS A 210 -25.40 9.06 3.04
C LYS A 210 -26.45 8.10 2.44
N GLN A 211 -26.97 8.40 1.25
CA GLN A 211 -27.94 7.60 0.53
C GLN A 211 -27.25 6.59 -0.41
N GLY A 212 -25.92 6.64 -0.54
CA GLY A 212 -25.15 5.79 -1.43
C GLY A 212 -25.01 6.34 -2.86
N ASN A 213 -25.41 7.58 -3.12
CA ASN A 213 -25.22 8.19 -4.44
C ASN A 213 -23.80 8.75 -4.57
N LYS A 214 -23.24 8.72 -5.78
CA LYS A 214 -21.94 9.33 -6.07
C LYS A 214 -21.93 10.82 -5.69
N THR A 215 -20.91 11.26 -4.95
CA THR A 215 -20.69 12.67 -4.61
C THR A 215 -20.34 13.49 -5.86
N GLN A 216 -20.39 14.83 -5.76
CA GLN A 216 -19.96 15.70 -6.87
C GLN A 216 -18.49 15.48 -7.25
N HIS A 217 -17.61 15.37 -6.26
CA HIS A 217 -16.18 15.09 -6.48
C HIS A 217 -15.97 13.82 -7.32
N LEU A 218 -16.73 12.75 -7.05
CA LEU A 218 -16.64 11.53 -7.84
C LEU A 218 -17.30 11.70 -9.23
N LYS A 219 -18.42 12.41 -9.32
CA LYS A 219 -19.13 12.67 -10.59
C LYS A 219 -18.29 13.48 -11.59
N HIS A 220 -17.43 14.38 -11.12
CA HIS A 220 -16.52 15.10 -12.02
C HIS A 220 -15.60 14.16 -12.81
N PHE A 221 -15.15 13.08 -12.18
CA PHE A 221 -14.34 12.05 -12.82
C PHE A 221 -15.16 11.01 -13.62
N ILE A 222 -16.38 10.71 -13.18
CA ILE A 222 -17.24 9.68 -13.76
C ILE A 222 -18.41 10.35 -14.50
N ASN A 223 -18.17 10.77 -15.74
CA ASN A 223 -19.21 11.34 -16.60
C ASN A 223 -19.82 10.26 -17.51
N GLU A 224 -21.03 9.82 -17.18
CA GLU A 224 -21.74 8.77 -17.93
C GLU A 224 -21.99 9.12 -19.41
N LYS A 225 -22.02 10.42 -19.75
CA LYS A 225 -22.23 10.90 -21.13
C LYS A 225 -20.95 10.85 -21.97
N ASP A 226 -19.76 10.89 -21.37
CA ASP A 226 -18.48 10.75 -22.05
C ASP A 226 -17.67 9.58 -21.49
N ARG A 227 -18.13 8.36 -21.81
CA ARG A 227 -17.48 7.11 -21.41
C ARG A 227 -16.02 7.00 -21.87
N LYS A 228 -15.61 7.72 -22.93
CA LYS A 228 -14.23 7.67 -23.44
C LYS A 228 -13.28 8.54 -22.61
N ARG A 229 -13.79 9.55 -21.91
CA ARG A 229 -13.02 10.49 -21.08
C ARG A 229 -13.33 10.39 -19.58
N SER A 230 -14.04 9.36 -19.16
CA SER A 230 -14.38 9.10 -17.76
C SER A 230 -13.54 8.01 -17.11
N PHE A 231 -13.19 8.24 -15.84
CA PHE A 231 -12.60 7.23 -14.98
C PHE A 231 -13.68 6.26 -14.48
N THR A 232 -13.24 5.12 -13.95
CA THR A 232 -14.08 4.18 -13.19
C THR A 232 -13.58 4.10 -11.75
N LEU A 233 -14.42 3.56 -10.85
CA LEU A 233 -13.98 3.29 -9.48
C LEU A 233 -12.83 2.26 -9.43
N LEU A 234 -12.77 1.32 -10.38
CA LEU A 234 -11.64 0.42 -10.56
C LEU A 234 -10.34 1.15 -10.96
N ASN A 235 -10.43 2.25 -11.72
CA ASN A 235 -9.25 3.09 -11.96
C ASN A 235 -8.74 3.68 -10.64
N PHE A 236 -9.64 4.18 -9.79
CA PHE A 236 -9.25 4.76 -8.51
C PHE A 236 -8.69 3.73 -7.53
N SER A 237 -9.20 2.50 -7.50
CA SER A 237 -8.61 1.47 -6.65
C SER A 237 -7.17 1.11 -7.06
N SER A 238 -6.89 1.12 -8.36
CA SER A 238 -5.53 0.96 -8.88
C SER A 238 -4.64 2.17 -8.57
N ILE A 239 -5.14 3.40 -8.77
CA ILE A 239 -4.39 4.64 -8.52
C ILE A 239 -4.04 4.78 -7.02
N PHE A 240 -5.02 4.56 -6.15
CA PHE A 240 -4.90 4.80 -4.71
C PHE A 240 -4.41 3.59 -3.91
N ASN A 241 -3.98 2.52 -4.56
CA ASN A 241 -3.25 1.44 -3.90
C ASN A 241 -2.07 2.02 -3.08
N GLY A 242 -1.97 1.62 -1.81
CA GLY A 242 -0.97 2.11 -0.86
C GLY A 242 -1.21 3.53 -0.33
N ALA A 243 -2.39 4.12 -0.52
CA ALA A 243 -2.68 5.44 0.06
C ALA A 243 -2.86 5.39 1.59
N GLY A 244 -3.31 4.25 2.11
CA GLY A 244 -3.48 3.98 3.53
C GLY A 244 -4.33 5.04 4.22
N ALA A 245 -3.81 5.58 5.31
CA ALA A 245 -4.49 6.60 6.11
C ALA A 245 -4.73 7.94 5.38
N ASN A 246 -4.08 8.19 4.24
CA ASN A 246 -4.11 9.45 3.52
C ASN A 246 -4.99 9.41 2.26
N VAL A 247 -5.79 8.36 2.06
CA VAL A 247 -6.59 8.16 0.84
C VAL A 247 -7.49 9.34 0.49
N ARG A 248 -8.09 10.00 1.49
CA ARG A 248 -8.93 11.18 1.25
C ARG A 248 -8.15 12.38 0.75
N ASP A 249 -7.05 12.74 1.41
CA ASP A 249 -6.15 13.80 0.96
C ASP A 249 -5.61 13.50 -0.44
N ALA A 250 -5.25 12.24 -0.70
CA ALA A 250 -4.79 11.80 -2.01
C ALA A 250 -5.84 12.03 -3.11
N PHE A 251 -7.10 11.67 -2.82
CA PHE A 251 -8.22 11.86 -3.73
C PHE A 251 -8.51 13.35 -3.96
N GLU A 252 -8.63 14.15 -2.90
CA GLU A 252 -8.89 15.61 -2.98
C GLU A 252 -7.79 16.32 -3.77
N ARG A 253 -6.52 15.98 -3.54
CA ARG A 253 -5.40 16.56 -4.29
C ARG A 253 -5.38 16.13 -5.75
N LEU A 254 -5.79 14.90 -6.06
CA LEU A 254 -5.95 14.46 -7.45
C LEU A 254 -7.14 15.14 -8.12
N HIS A 255 -8.23 15.34 -7.39
CA HIS A 255 -9.39 16.10 -7.86
C HIS A 255 -8.98 17.54 -8.22
N ASN A 256 -8.36 18.27 -7.30
CA ASN A 256 -8.04 19.69 -7.47
C ASN A 256 -6.98 19.98 -8.54
N VAL A 257 -6.21 18.97 -8.97
CA VAL A 257 -5.33 19.11 -10.14
C VAL A 257 -6.05 18.82 -11.46
N CYS A 258 -7.13 18.05 -11.42
CA CYS A 258 -7.93 17.66 -12.59
C CYS A 258 -9.12 18.58 -12.86
N PHE A 259 -9.71 19.15 -11.80
CA PHE A 259 -10.92 19.96 -11.84
C PHE A 259 -10.87 21.15 -10.88
N ASN A 260 -11.64 22.19 -11.18
CA ASN A 260 -11.98 23.25 -10.22
C ASN A 260 -13.18 22.84 -9.33
N ASP A 261 -13.62 23.73 -8.45
CA ASP A 261 -14.70 23.47 -7.50
C ASP A 261 -16.07 23.28 -8.19
N GLU A 262 -16.25 23.90 -9.35
CA GLU A 262 -17.42 23.77 -10.22
C GLU A 262 -17.42 22.45 -11.04
N GLY A 263 -16.32 21.70 -11.03
CA GLY A 263 -16.18 20.46 -11.79
C GLY A 263 -15.75 20.64 -13.25
N GLU A 264 -15.32 21.85 -13.62
CA GLU A 264 -14.71 22.12 -14.91
C GLU A 264 -13.29 21.56 -14.94
N ARG A 265 -12.90 20.97 -16.07
CA ARG A 265 -11.56 20.39 -16.23
C ARG A 265 -10.51 21.50 -16.24
N THR A 266 -9.43 21.29 -15.51
CA THR A 266 -8.27 22.17 -15.57
C THR A 266 -7.57 22.03 -16.92
N GLU A 267 -6.81 23.07 -17.30
CA GLU A 267 -5.94 23.05 -18.49
C GLU A 267 -5.03 21.83 -18.51
N LEU A 268 -4.48 21.44 -17.34
CA LEU A 268 -3.62 20.26 -17.22
C LEU A 268 -4.28 18.98 -17.75
N LEU A 269 -5.54 18.72 -17.35
CA LEU A 269 -6.24 17.53 -17.79
C LEU A 269 -6.71 17.65 -19.25
N ASP A 270 -7.11 18.85 -19.66
CA ASP A 270 -7.53 19.13 -21.03
C ASP A 270 -6.41 18.95 -22.05
N ASP A 271 -5.22 19.42 -21.72
CA ASP A 271 -4.01 19.28 -22.52
C ASP A 271 -3.61 17.81 -22.68
N LEU A 272 -3.60 17.05 -21.57
CA LEU A 272 -3.37 15.61 -21.61
C LEU A 272 -4.40 14.89 -22.50
N TYR A 273 -5.67 15.29 -22.43
CA TYR A 273 -6.71 14.72 -23.28
C TYR A 273 -6.59 15.16 -24.75
N ARG A 274 -6.13 16.38 -25.02
CA ARG A 274 -5.87 16.93 -26.36
C ARG A 274 -4.79 16.13 -27.07
N VAL A 275 -3.71 15.77 -26.36
CA VAL A 275 -2.64 14.91 -26.91
C VAL A 275 -2.98 13.41 -26.86
N GLY A 276 -4.17 13.05 -26.37
CA GLY A 276 -4.74 11.71 -26.49
C GLY A 276 -4.53 10.79 -25.29
N PHE A 277 -4.02 11.28 -24.16
CA PHE A 277 -4.18 10.55 -22.91
C PHE A 277 -5.68 10.42 -22.60
N ARG A 278 -6.05 9.25 -22.10
CA ARG A 278 -7.42 8.90 -21.73
C ARG A 278 -7.37 8.40 -20.29
N PRO A 279 -8.48 8.39 -19.54
CA PRO A 279 -8.53 7.92 -18.16
C PRO A 279 -7.78 6.62 -17.90
N ARG A 280 -7.98 5.59 -18.73
CA ARG A 280 -7.25 4.32 -18.61
C ARG A 280 -5.71 4.45 -18.75
N HIS A 281 -5.24 5.37 -19.59
CA HIS A 281 -3.80 5.61 -19.78
C HIS A 281 -3.24 6.32 -18.55
N LEU A 282 -3.97 7.33 -18.03
CA LEU A 282 -3.59 8.03 -16.81
C LEU A 282 -3.62 7.10 -15.60
N SER A 283 -4.65 6.25 -15.49
CA SER A 283 -4.75 5.22 -14.46
C SER A 283 -3.57 4.26 -14.46
N LEU A 284 -3.04 3.88 -15.63
CA LEU A 284 -1.84 3.04 -15.73
C LEU A 284 -0.59 3.78 -15.22
N VAL A 285 -0.38 5.02 -15.64
CA VAL A 285 0.76 5.84 -15.15
C VAL A 285 0.69 6.05 -13.64
N LEU A 286 -0.52 6.25 -13.13
CA LEU A 286 -0.79 6.54 -11.73
C LEU A 286 -1.03 5.29 -10.87
N CYS A 287 -0.96 4.09 -11.45
CA CYS A 287 -1.17 2.83 -10.73
C CYS A 287 -0.16 2.69 -9.58
N GLY A 288 -0.66 2.36 -8.39
CA GLY A 288 0.15 2.17 -7.19
C GLY A 288 0.82 3.43 -6.65
N LYS A 289 0.38 4.62 -7.07
CA LYS A 289 0.98 5.88 -6.58
C LYS A 289 0.39 6.33 -5.26
N GLY A 290 -0.81 5.87 -4.89
CA GLY A 290 -1.41 6.14 -3.59
C GLY A 290 -1.49 7.65 -3.32
N ALA A 291 -0.92 8.06 -2.19
CA ALA A 291 -0.81 9.47 -1.79
C ALA A 291 0.01 10.36 -2.74
N ARG A 292 0.77 9.78 -3.68
CA ARG A 292 1.61 10.48 -4.66
C ARG A 292 0.95 10.61 -6.04
N ALA A 293 -0.31 10.22 -6.20
CA ALA A 293 -1.00 10.30 -7.49
C ALA A 293 -0.98 11.72 -8.10
N CYS A 294 -1.34 12.74 -7.31
CA CYS A 294 -1.35 14.14 -7.75
C CYS A 294 0.04 14.63 -8.23
N SER A 295 1.10 14.41 -7.45
CA SER A 295 2.45 14.84 -7.83
C SER A 295 2.98 14.06 -9.04
N THR A 296 2.62 12.78 -9.16
CA THR A 296 2.97 11.97 -10.33
C THR A 296 2.27 12.49 -11.60
N LEU A 297 0.99 12.87 -11.51
CA LEU A 297 0.26 13.46 -12.63
C LEU A 297 0.87 14.81 -13.06
N LYS A 298 1.22 15.68 -12.11
CA LYS A 298 1.92 16.94 -12.41
C LYS A 298 3.27 16.71 -13.10
N LYS A 299 4.00 15.68 -12.67
CA LYS A 299 5.28 15.31 -13.29
C LYS A 299 5.11 14.74 -14.70
N LEU A 300 4.07 13.95 -14.94
CA LEU A 300 3.69 13.54 -16.29
C LEU A 300 3.41 14.78 -17.16
N TYR A 301 2.63 15.72 -16.63
CA TYR A 301 2.31 16.95 -17.34
C TYR A 301 3.57 17.74 -17.71
N SER A 302 4.51 17.96 -16.78
CA SER A 302 5.77 18.66 -17.06
C SER A 302 6.72 17.93 -18.01
N ILE A 303 6.54 16.62 -18.19
CA ILE A 303 7.26 15.85 -19.23
C ILE A 303 6.65 16.16 -20.61
N CYS A 304 5.33 16.22 -20.67
CA CYS A 304 4.57 16.37 -21.92
C CYS A 304 4.48 17.83 -22.39
N PHE A 305 4.50 18.80 -21.48
CA PHE A 305 4.27 20.21 -21.73
C PHE A 305 5.30 21.09 -21.01
N ASN A 306 5.65 22.22 -21.62
CA ASN A 306 6.46 23.27 -21.01
C ASN A 306 5.61 24.16 -20.10
N GLY A 307 6.21 25.20 -19.51
CA GLY A 307 5.52 26.14 -18.62
C GLY A 307 4.40 26.96 -19.27
N GLU A 308 4.30 26.93 -20.61
CA GLU A 308 3.30 27.66 -21.40
C GLU A 308 2.18 26.74 -21.93
N GLY A 309 2.15 25.46 -21.53
CA GLY A 309 1.18 24.48 -22.05
C GLY A 309 1.49 24.00 -23.48
N VAL A 310 2.66 24.36 -24.02
CA VAL A 310 3.12 23.89 -25.32
C VAL A 310 3.77 22.53 -25.16
N ARG A 311 3.45 21.61 -26.06
CA ARG A 311 4.01 20.27 -26.08
C ARG A 311 5.54 20.29 -26.18
N THR A 312 6.19 19.46 -25.39
CA THR A 312 7.66 19.34 -25.40
C THR A 312 8.16 18.64 -26.66
N GLU A 313 9.38 18.98 -27.09
CA GLU A 313 10.09 18.30 -28.18
C GLU A 313 10.20 16.79 -27.93
N LEU A 314 10.48 16.39 -26.68
CA LEU A 314 10.49 15.00 -26.26
C LEU A 314 9.20 14.25 -26.64
N LEU A 315 8.04 14.84 -26.37
CA LEU A 315 6.76 14.21 -26.71
C LEU A 315 6.49 14.22 -28.22
N ASP A 316 6.89 15.27 -28.92
CA ASP A 316 6.78 15.34 -30.39
C ASP A 316 7.63 14.28 -31.07
N ASP A 317 8.88 14.09 -30.64
CA ASP A 317 9.76 13.07 -31.18
C ASP A 317 9.23 11.67 -30.91
N MET A 318 8.73 11.42 -29.69
CA MET A 318 8.04 10.17 -29.36
C MET A 318 6.86 9.92 -30.31
N TYR A 319 6.09 10.94 -30.67
CA TYR A 319 4.97 10.80 -31.61
C TYR A 319 5.44 10.57 -33.05
N ARG A 320 6.51 11.24 -33.47
CA ARG A 320 7.13 11.07 -34.80
C ARG A 320 7.60 9.63 -35.01
N ILE A 321 8.21 9.00 -33.99
CA ILE A 321 8.66 7.60 -34.05
C ILE A 321 7.54 6.59 -33.75
N GLY A 322 6.28 7.03 -33.59
CA GLY A 322 5.11 6.14 -33.50
C GLY A 322 4.63 5.80 -32.09
N PHE A 323 5.27 6.31 -31.02
CA PHE A 323 4.67 6.20 -29.69
C PHE A 323 3.38 7.00 -29.60
N ARG A 324 2.43 6.46 -28.86
CA ARG A 324 1.12 7.05 -28.59
C ARG A 324 0.87 6.95 -27.10
N PRO A 325 -0.08 7.72 -26.53
CA PRO A 325 -0.37 7.70 -25.10
C PRO A 325 -0.55 6.30 -24.50
N ARG A 326 -1.13 5.34 -25.23
CA ARG A 326 -1.27 3.94 -24.78
C ARG A 326 0.07 3.19 -24.61
N HIS A 327 1.08 3.52 -25.42
CA HIS A 327 2.42 2.94 -25.34
C HIS A 327 3.19 3.64 -24.21
N LEU A 328 3.15 4.98 -24.20
CA LEU A 328 3.81 5.77 -23.15
C LEU A 328 3.27 5.42 -21.76
N SER A 329 1.95 5.22 -21.61
CA SER A 329 1.36 4.86 -20.31
C SER A 329 1.84 3.52 -19.78
N ARG A 330 2.22 2.59 -20.65
CA ARG A 330 2.76 1.28 -20.26
C ARG A 330 4.25 1.36 -19.91
N VAL A 331 5.05 2.09 -20.69
CA VAL A 331 6.46 2.39 -20.34
C VAL A 331 6.54 3.12 -19.00
N LEU A 332 5.60 4.03 -18.74
CA LEU A 332 5.55 4.82 -17.52
C LEU A 332 4.83 4.13 -16.35
N CYS A 333 4.17 3.00 -16.60
CA CYS A 333 3.55 2.20 -15.55
C CYS A 333 4.67 1.77 -14.58
N GLY A 334 4.46 1.93 -13.27
CA GLY A 334 5.47 1.62 -12.27
C GLY A 334 6.62 2.65 -12.16
N ALA A 335 7.02 3.32 -13.24
CA ALA A 335 8.23 4.17 -13.31
C ALA A 335 8.36 5.27 -12.23
N GLY A 336 7.25 5.79 -11.70
CA GLY A 336 7.25 6.65 -10.52
C GLY A 336 8.16 7.88 -10.65
N ALA A 337 9.13 8.03 -9.74
CA ALA A 337 10.08 9.15 -9.78
C ALA A 337 11.02 9.11 -11.00
N CYS A 338 11.19 7.95 -11.63
CA CYS A 338 12.05 7.73 -12.78
C CYS A 338 11.36 7.99 -14.12
N ALA A 339 10.05 8.30 -14.15
CA ALA A 339 9.29 8.53 -15.39
C ALA A 339 10.02 9.42 -16.43
N TYR A 340 10.60 10.53 -15.98
CA TYR A 340 11.36 11.45 -16.84
C TYR A 340 12.64 10.81 -17.39
N SER A 341 13.45 10.18 -16.54
CA SER A 341 14.70 9.56 -16.97
C SER A 341 14.45 8.32 -17.84
N THR A 342 13.38 7.56 -17.58
CA THR A 342 12.93 6.44 -18.43
C THR A 342 12.58 6.93 -19.83
N LEU A 343 11.78 7.99 -19.95
CA LEU A 343 11.44 8.54 -21.27
C LEU A 343 12.62 9.20 -21.97
N ARG A 344 13.51 9.88 -21.24
CA ARG A 344 14.73 10.43 -21.83
C ARG A 344 15.65 9.32 -22.35
N LYS A 345 15.82 8.22 -21.61
CA LYS A 345 16.60 7.06 -22.06
C LYS A 345 15.98 6.42 -23.30
N LEU A 346 14.65 6.29 -23.33
CA LEU A 346 13.95 5.80 -24.51
C LEU A 346 14.16 6.75 -25.70
N HIS A 347 14.10 8.06 -25.47
CA HIS A 347 14.36 9.07 -26.49
C HIS A 347 15.79 9.00 -27.02
N SER A 348 16.82 8.98 -26.17
CA SER A 348 18.21 8.88 -26.63
C SER A 348 18.46 7.62 -27.46
N VAL A 349 17.90 6.48 -27.05
CA VAL A 349 18.00 5.22 -27.82
C VAL A 349 17.32 5.32 -29.18
N CYS A 350 16.24 6.10 -29.29
CA CYS A 350 15.47 6.23 -30.53
C CYS A 350 15.84 7.43 -31.41
N SER A 351 16.57 8.43 -30.89
CA SER A 351 16.75 9.73 -31.55
C SER A 351 18.19 10.06 -31.90
N ASP A 352 19.20 9.44 -31.27
CA ASP A 352 20.59 9.88 -31.40
C ASP A 352 21.31 9.35 -32.68
N ASP A 353 20.72 8.40 -33.40
CA ASP A 353 21.35 7.76 -34.56
C ASP A 353 20.25 7.17 -35.47
N GLU A 354 20.05 7.77 -36.65
CA GLU A 354 18.97 7.39 -37.57
C GLU A 354 19.13 5.96 -38.10
N GLU A 355 20.37 5.50 -38.29
CA GLU A 355 20.68 4.12 -38.68
C GLU A 355 20.38 3.15 -37.54
N LYS A 356 20.79 3.46 -36.29
CA LYS A 356 20.41 2.63 -35.13
C LYS A 356 18.93 2.67 -34.85
N ARG A 357 18.24 3.79 -35.06
CA ARG A 357 16.78 3.90 -34.92
C ARG A 357 16.10 2.96 -35.91
N ILE A 358 16.50 3.02 -37.17
CA ILE A 358 15.97 2.17 -38.23
C ILE A 358 16.30 0.70 -37.92
N GLN A 359 17.52 0.38 -37.47
CA GLN A 359 17.94 -0.98 -37.13
C GLN A 359 17.21 -1.53 -35.91
N ILE A 360 17.09 -0.78 -34.81
CA ILE A 360 16.37 -1.20 -33.59
C ILE A 360 14.89 -1.41 -33.91
N LEU A 361 14.26 -0.50 -34.65
CA LEU A 361 12.87 -0.65 -35.07
C LEU A 361 12.73 -1.83 -36.06
N HIS A 362 13.64 -1.98 -37.02
CA HIS A 362 13.67 -3.07 -37.98
C HIS A 362 13.82 -4.43 -37.31
N ASP A 363 14.76 -4.59 -36.37
CA ASP A 363 14.97 -5.82 -35.61
C ASP A 363 13.77 -6.12 -34.70
N PHE A 364 13.13 -5.08 -34.15
CA PHE A 364 11.86 -5.22 -33.43
C PHE A 364 10.75 -5.76 -34.33
N PHE A 365 10.58 -5.17 -35.51
CA PHE A 365 9.52 -5.56 -36.44
C PHE A 365 9.78 -6.92 -37.11
N GLN A 366 11.04 -7.27 -37.39
CA GLN A 366 11.47 -8.59 -37.90
C GLN A 366 11.24 -9.70 -36.86
N ALA A 367 11.39 -9.40 -35.57
CA ALA A 367 11.04 -10.31 -34.48
C ALA A 367 9.51 -10.48 -34.30
N GLY A 368 8.68 -9.85 -35.15
CA GLY A 368 7.22 -9.87 -35.04
C GLY A 368 6.67 -9.02 -33.89
N LEU A 369 7.53 -8.25 -33.23
CA LEU A 369 7.19 -7.45 -32.07
C LEU A 369 6.65 -6.09 -32.50
N ARG A 370 5.49 -5.75 -31.96
CA ARG A 370 4.87 -4.44 -32.11
C ARG A 370 5.49 -3.47 -31.10
N PRO A 371 5.39 -2.14 -31.28
CA PRO A 371 5.77 -1.16 -30.25
C PRO A 371 5.08 -1.37 -28.90
N SER A 372 3.93 -2.06 -28.88
CA SER A 372 3.26 -2.52 -27.66
C SER A 372 4.09 -3.53 -26.86
N ASP A 373 4.95 -4.28 -27.53
CA ASP A 373 5.68 -5.40 -26.96
C ASP A 373 6.98 -4.90 -26.34
N LEU A 374 7.65 -3.91 -26.97
CA LEU A 374 8.74 -3.13 -26.34
C LEU A 374 8.26 -2.48 -25.04
N SER A 375 7.06 -1.90 -25.08
CA SER A 375 6.46 -1.23 -23.94
C SER A 375 6.08 -2.19 -22.80
N ASN A 376 5.77 -3.44 -23.10
CA ASN A 376 5.51 -4.48 -22.10
C ASN A 376 6.83 -5.02 -21.51
N THR A 377 7.84 -5.24 -22.35
CA THR A 377 9.17 -5.72 -21.95
C THR A 377 9.92 -4.70 -21.09
N LEU A 378 9.88 -3.41 -21.45
CA LEU A 378 10.46 -2.34 -20.63
C LEU A 378 9.69 -2.12 -19.32
N GLY A 379 8.37 -2.31 -19.31
CA GLY A 379 7.56 -2.27 -18.09
C GLY A 379 7.93 -3.39 -17.11
N ALA A 380 8.09 -4.62 -17.62
CA ALA A 380 8.48 -5.78 -16.81
C ALA A 380 9.94 -5.74 -16.32
N ALA A 381 10.86 -5.18 -17.12
CA ALA A 381 12.26 -5.02 -16.72
C ALA A 381 12.47 -4.02 -15.57
N ILE A 382 11.53 -3.06 -15.38
CA ILE A 382 11.56 -2.08 -14.29
C ILE A 382 10.98 -2.65 -12.98
N GLU A 383 10.13 -3.68 -13.03
CA GLU A 383 9.64 -4.37 -11.81
C GLU A 383 10.69 -5.30 -11.18
N LEU A 384 11.79 -5.59 -11.89
CA LEU A 384 12.88 -6.47 -11.45
C LEU A 384 14.18 -5.73 -11.07
N SER A 385 14.18 -4.38 -11.08
CA SER A 385 15.30 -3.52 -10.69
C SER A 385 14.92 -2.58 -9.55
#